data_AF-A0A6A3IQ12-F1
#
_entry.id   AF-A0A6A3IQ12-F1
#
_cell.length_a   1.000
_cell.length_b   1.000
_cell.length_c   1.000
_cell.angle_alpha   90.00
_cell.angle_beta   90.00
_cell.angle_gamma   90.00
#
_symmetry.space_group_name_H-M   'P 1'
#
loop_
_entity.id
_entity.type
_entity.pdbx_description
1 polymer ?
#
loop_
_entity_poly.entity_id
_entity_poly.type
_entity_poly.pdbx_seq_one_letter_code
_entity_poly.pdbx_strand_id
1 'polypeptide(L)'
;MAKYSTELKEDVVAQVQAGASAAAVSRSSGVLPRTILKWVASAKQGKSLEPARPGPKTLLPPEAESHIYDWMVGRQLTGFPADRRQILRKAKEVALLVCAQNVWDGWYRCFLERHPTLAKRSAQSLSLKCNNVTSDDLATLFNTLGNLVVERNLDSSRVINMDETAYQTKKK
;
A
#
# COMPACT_ATOMS: atom_id res chain seq x y z
N MET A 1 -10.56 14.96 5.50
CA MET A 1 -11.30 15.21 4.24
C MET A 1 -11.16 16.68 3.88
N ALA A 2 -11.00 17.00 2.60
CA ALA A 2 -10.92 18.39 2.15
C ALA A 2 -12.29 19.07 2.37
N LYS A 3 -12.31 20.30 2.90
CA LYS A 3 -13.54 21.04 3.25
C LYS A 3 -14.42 21.37 2.03
N TYR A 4 -13.83 21.43 0.84
CA TYR A 4 -14.51 21.70 -0.42
C TYR A 4 -14.01 20.70 -1.48
N SER A 5 -14.93 20.14 -2.26
CA SER A 5 -14.59 19.28 -3.40
C SER A 5 -13.89 20.07 -4.50
N THR A 6 -13.22 19.37 -5.40
CA THR A 6 -12.47 19.95 -6.53
C THR A 6 -13.43 20.49 -7.58
N GLU A 7 -14.47 19.72 -7.90
CA GLU A 7 -15.59 20.11 -8.78
C GLU A 7 -16.22 21.45 -8.35
N LEU A 8 -16.50 21.62 -7.06
CA LEU A 8 -17.07 22.87 -6.53
C LEU A 8 -16.12 24.06 -6.73
N LYS A 9 -14.80 23.84 -6.59
CA LYS A 9 -13.81 24.92 -6.81
C LYS A 9 -13.77 25.32 -8.28
N GLU A 10 -13.80 24.35 -9.18
CA GLU A 10 -13.75 24.58 -10.62
C GLU A 10 -15.00 25.32 -11.11
N ASP A 11 -16.19 24.90 -10.69
CA ASP A 11 -17.45 25.58 -11.01
C ASP A 11 -17.48 27.03 -10.50
N VAL A 12 -17.10 27.25 -9.24
CA VAL A 12 -17.02 28.58 -8.63
C VAL A 12 -16.01 29.48 -9.36
N VAL A 13 -14.87 28.95 -9.78
CA VAL A 13 -13.87 29.69 -10.55
C VAL A 13 -14.39 30.02 -11.96
N ALA A 14 -15.06 29.06 -12.62
CA ALA A 14 -15.63 29.25 -13.96
C ALA A 14 -16.72 30.34 -13.96
N GLN A 15 -17.62 30.35 -12.96
CA GLN A 15 -18.66 31.38 -12.83
C GLN A 15 -18.08 32.78 -12.68
N VAL A 16 -17.01 32.94 -11.89
CA VAL A 16 -16.35 34.25 -11.74
C VAL A 16 -15.58 34.65 -13.01
N GLN A 17 -14.98 33.68 -13.71
CA GLN A 17 -14.32 33.95 -15.00
C GLN A 17 -15.32 34.31 -16.11
N ALA A 18 -16.55 33.79 -16.05
CA ALA A 18 -17.67 34.16 -16.93
C ALA A 18 -18.28 35.54 -16.62
N GLY A 19 -17.76 36.25 -15.61
CA GLY A 19 -18.16 37.62 -15.27
C GLY A 19 -19.08 37.76 -14.05
N ALA A 20 -19.40 36.67 -13.35
CA ALA A 20 -20.18 36.76 -12.11
C ALA A 20 -19.37 37.42 -10.99
N SER A 21 -20.03 38.25 -10.17
CA SER A 21 -19.41 38.81 -8.96
C SER A 21 -19.16 37.71 -7.92
N ALA A 22 -17.99 37.74 -7.26
CA ALA A 22 -17.67 36.83 -6.17
C ALA A 22 -18.71 36.85 -5.03
N ALA A 23 -19.41 37.97 -4.82
CA ALA A 23 -20.48 38.07 -3.84
C ALA A 23 -21.79 37.39 -4.28
N ALA A 24 -22.04 37.26 -5.58
CA ALA A 24 -23.16 36.48 -6.12
C ALA A 24 -22.85 34.98 -6.02
N VAL A 25 -21.66 34.57 -6.48
CA VAL A 25 -21.20 33.17 -6.42
C VAL A 25 -21.07 32.67 -4.98
N SER A 26 -20.72 33.55 -4.04
CA SER A 26 -20.71 33.20 -2.61
C SER A 26 -22.08 32.82 -2.06
N ARG A 27 -23.14 33.53 -2.50
CA ARG A 27 -24.51 33.26 -2.06
C ARG A 27 -25.06 31.94 -2.59
N SER A 28 -24.67 31.53 -3.81
CA SER A 28 -25.09 30.26 -4.40
C SER A 28 -24.29 29.06 -3.90
N SER A 29 -22.97 29.20 -3.75
CA SER A 29 -22.07 28.09 -3.40
C SER A 29 -21.82 27.91 -1.90
N GLY A 30 -22.19 28.90 -1.07
CA GLY A 30 -21.89 28.90 0.37
C GLY A 30 -20.40 29.12 0.70
N VAL A 31 -19.56 29.40 -0.30
CA VAL A 31 -18.13 29.67 -0.12
C VAL A 31 -17.92 31.17 0.15
N LEU A 32 -17.11 31.50 1.15
CA LEU A 32 -16.77 32.90 1.46
C LEU A 32 -16.12 33.63 0.26
N PRO A 33 -16.48 34.90 -0.03
CA PRO A 33 -15.97 35.62 -1.20
C PRO A 33 -14.43 35.70 -1.26
N ARG A 34 -13.78 35.81 -0.10
CA ARG A 34 -12.31 35.83 0.02
C ARG A 34 -11.66 34.53 -0.49
N THR A 35 -12.31 33.38 -0.25
CA THR A 35 -11.82 32.08 -0.70
C THR A 35 -11.99 31.93 -2.21
N ILE A 36 -13.13 32.39 -2.74
CA ILE A 36 -13.41 32.42 -4.19
C ILE A 36 -12.33 33.23 -4.92
N LEU A 37 -12.05 34.45 -4.45
CA LEU A 37 -11.01 35.31 -5.04
C LEU A 37 -9.62 34.66 -4.98
N LYS A 38 -9.31 33.94 -3.90
CA LYS A 38 -8.05 33.19 -3.78
C LYS A 38 -7.95 32.07 -4.81
N TRP A 39 -9.04 31.32 -5.05
CA TRP A 39 -9.06 30.27 -6.07
C TRP A 39 -8.93 30.84 -7.48
N VAL A 40 -9.63 31.93 -7.79
CA VAL A 40 -9.52 32.63 -9.09
C VAL A 40 -8.10 33.15 -9.31
N ALA A 41 -7.46 33.70 -8.29
CA ALA A 41 -6.06 34.15 -8.37
C ALA A 41 -5.09 32.98 -8.61
N SER A 42 -5.29 31.85 -7.93
CA SER A 42 -4.50 30.62 -8.17
C SER A 42 -4.70 30.08 -9.58
N ALA A 43 -5.94 30.06 -10.08
CA ALA A 43 -6.26 29.61 -11.43
C ALA A 43 -5.63 30.50 -12.50
N LYS A 44 -5.65 31.84 -12.31
CA LYS A 44 -4.94 32.79 -13.19
C LYS A 44 -3.43 32.58 -13.23
N GLN A 45 -2.85 32.06 -12.14
CA GLN A 45 -1.43 31.71 -12.07
C GLN A 45 -1.13 30.29 -12.59
N GLY A 46 -2.12 29.59 -13.17
CA GLY A 46 -1.97 28.23 -13.66
C GLY A 46 -1.73 27.19 -12.55
N LYS A 47 -2.00 27.53 -11.29
CA LYS A 47 -1.83 26.61 -10.15
C LYS A 47 -3.03 25.68 -10.05
N SER A 48 -2.75 24.40 -9.77
CA SER A 48 -3.80 23.41 -9.52
C SER A 48 -4.69 23.81 -8.33
N LEU A 49 -6.00 23.60 -8.47
CA LEU A 49 -7.01 23.80 -7.42
C LEU A 49 -7.18 22.56 -6.52
N GLU A 50 -6.49 21.47 -6.87
CA GLU A 50 -6.45 20.24 -6.08
C GLU A 50 -5.97 20.52 -4.65
N PRO A 51 -6.54 19.84 -3.64
CA PRO A 51 -6.06 19.96 -2.28
C PRO A 51 -4.58 19.55 -2.21
N ALA A 52 -3.70 20.50 -1.90
CA ALA A 52 -2.31 20.18 -1.63
C ALA A 52 -2.22 19.27 -0.39
N ARG A 53 -1.34 18.26 -0.44
CA ARG A 53 -1.06 17.39 0.69
C ARG A 53 -0.55 18.24 1.87
N PRO A 54 -1.15 18.12 3.07
CA PRO A 54 -0.62 18.73 4.28
C PRO A 54 0.73 18.10 4.67
N GLY A 55 1.67 18.96 5.08
CA GLY A 55 2.94 18.55 5.67
C GLY A 55 4.15 18.59 4.72
N PRO A 56 5.35 18.28 5.25
CA PRO A 56 6.58 18.28 4.48
C PRO A 56 6.55 17.29 3.31
N LYS A 57 7.19 17.66 2.20
CA LYS A 57 7.39 16.75 1.07
C LYS A 57 8.19 15.53 1.53
N THR A 58 7.94 14.37 0.91
CA THR A 58 8.75 13.17 1.13
C THR A 58 10.20 13.46 0.78
N LEU A 59 11.13 12.91 1.57
CA LEU A 59 12.56 13.13 1.35
C LEU A 59 13.01 12.61 -0.02
N LEU A 60 12.50 11.43 -0.39
CA LEU A 60 12.73 10.84 -1.70
C LEU A 60 11.68 11.35 -2.69
N PRO A 61 12.07 11.60 -3.95
CA PRO A 61 11.12 11.82 -5.01
C PRO A 61 10.29 10.54 -5.25
N PRO A 62 9.06 10.68 -5.76
CA PRO A 62 8.12 9.56 -5.90
C PRO A 62 8.67 8.44 -6.80
N GLU A 63 9.43 8.78 -7.85
CA GLU A 63 10.07 7.81 -8.73
C GLU A 63 11.07 6.93 -8.00
N ALA A 64 11.96 7.53 -7.21
CA ALA A 64 12.96 6.80 -6.43
C ALA A 64 12.30 5.90 -5.37
N GLU A 65 11.20 6.39 -4.76
CA GLU A 65 10.43 5.60 -3.81
C GLU A 65 9.75 4.40 -4.48
N SER A 66 9.19 4.58 -5.69
CA SER A 66 8.61 3.51 -6.50
C SER A 66 9.63 2.43 -6.86
N HIS A 67 10.85 2.81 -7.23
CA HIS A 67 11.89 1.82 -7.54
C HIS A 67 12.31 0.98 -6.32
N ILE A 68 12.29 1.57 -5.12
CA ILE A 68 12.52 0.80 -3.88
C ILE A 68 11.38 -0.18 -3.65
N TYR A 69 10.13 0.24 -3.88
CA TYR A 69 8.96 -0.63 -3.82
C TYR A 69 9.07 -1.81 -4.80
N ASP A 70 9.35 -1.55 -6.08
CA ASP A 70 9.45 -2.58 -7.11
C ASP A 70 10.57 -3.58 -6.79
N TRP A 71 11.71 -3.08 -6.29
CA TRP A 71 12.80 -3.92 -5.83
C TRP A 71 12.41 -4.82 -4.65
N MET A 72 11.61 -4.32 -3.70
CA MET A 72 11.09 -5.14 -2.60
C MET A 72 10.13 -6.23 -3.10
N VAL A 73 9.24 -5.89 -4.03
CA VAL A 73 8.31 -6.85 -4.64
C VAL A 73 9.08 -7.90 -5.42
N GLY A 74 10.04 -7.51 -6.26
CA GLY A 74 10.88 -8.44 -7.01
C GLY A 74 11.64 -9.41 -6.10
N ARG A 75 12.23 -8.90 -5.01
CA ARG A 75 12.88 -9.71 -3.98
C ARG A 75 11.95 -10.77 -3.39
N GLN A 76 10.72 -10.38 -3.08
CA GLN A 76 9.71 -11.29 -2.56
C GLN A 76 9.32 -12.36 -3.58
N LEU A 77 9.12 -11.97 -4.85
CA LEU A 77 8.78 -12.90 -5.93
C LEU A 77 9.89 -13.93 -6.18
N THR A 78 11.16 -13.55 -5.98
CA THR A 78 12.30 -14.48 -6.08
C THR A 78 12.53 -15.33 -4.83
N GLY A 79 11.66 -15.26 -3.81
CA GLY A 79 11.79 -16.03 -2.57
C GLY A 79 12.82 -15.50 -1.56
N PHE A 80 13.37 -14.30 -1.78
CA PHE A 80 14.36 -13.66 -0.91
C PHE A 80 13.85 -12.31 -0.36
N PRO A 81 12.79 -12.32 0.47
CA PRO A 81 12.16 -11.09 0.95
C PRO A 81 13.15 -10.21 1.72
N ALA A 82 12.99 -8.89 1.57
CA ALA A 82 13.86 -7.93 2.21
C ALA A 82 13.46 -7.68 3.67
N ASP A 83 14.43 -7.76 4.58
CA ASP A 83 14.20 -7.36 5.96
C ASP A 83 14.27 -5.83 6.13
N ARG A 84 13.83 -5.34 7.29
CA ARG A 84 13.84 -3.91 7.61
C ARG A 84 15.22 -3.27 7.44
N ARG A 85 16.29 -3.97 7.83
CA ARG A 85 17.67 -3.44 7.83
C ARG A 85 18.16 -3.26 6.39
N GLN A 86 17.90 -4.25 5.54
CA GLN A 86 18.22 -4.23 4.11
C GLN A 86 17.44 -3.15 3.38
N ILE A 87 16.15 -2.98 3.70
CA ILE A 87 15.32 -1.91 3.12
C ILE A 87 15.87 -0.54 3.50
N LEU A 88 16.16 -0.31 4.79
CA LEU A 88 16.75 0.94 5.25
C LEU A 88 18.11 1.22 4.62
N ARG A 89 18.98 0.20 4.50
CA ARG A 89 20.27 0.34 3.83
C ARG A 89 20.08 0.74 2.37
N LYS A 90 19.20 0.05 1.64
CA LYS A 90 18.93 0.36 0.23
C LYS A 90 18.36 1.77 0.06
N ALA A 91 17.45 2.17 0.93
CA ALA A 91 16.89 3.51 0.91
C ALA A 91 17.93 4.59 1.24
N LYS A 92 18.90 4.32 2.12
CA LYS A 92 20.05 5.22 2.36
C LYS A 92 20.93 5.36 1.13
N GLU A 93 21.28 4.26 0.47
CA GLU A 93 22.04 4.30 -0.79
C GLU A 93 21.34 5.18 -1.83
N VAL A 94 20.04 4.98 -2.03
CA VAL A 94 19.25 5.78 -2.99
C VAL A 94 19.15 7.24 -2.54
N ALA A 95 18.90 7.52 -1.26
CA ALA A 95 18.77 8.88 -0.75
C ALA A 95 20.07 9.69 -0.84
N LEU A 96 21.22 9.03 -0.64
CA LEU A 96 22.53 9.66 -0.79
C LEU A 96 22.80 10.02 -2.25
N LEU A 97 22.42 9.16 -3.20
CA LEU A 97 22.63 9.41 -4.63
C LEU A 97 21.70 10.50 -5.17
N VAL A 98 20.42 10.49 -4.77
CA VAL A 98 19.41 11.37 -5.37
C VAL A 98 19.30 12.71 -4.64
N CYS A 99 19.43 12.71 -3.31
CA CYS A 99 19.15 13.89 -2.49
C CYS A 99 20.34 14.34 -1.64
N ALA A 100 21.48 13.65 -1.69
CA ALA A 100 22.63 13.87 -0.79
C ALA A 100 22.25 13.89 0.70
N GLN A 101 21.21 13.13 1.08
CA GLN A 101 20.66 13.10 2.43
C GLN A 101 20.51 11.66 2.94
N ASN A 102 20.42 11.52 4.26
CA ASN A 102 20.19 10.23 4.91
C ASN A 102 18.72 10.03 5.26
N VAL A 103 18.26 8.78 5.10
CA VAL A 103 16.98 8.32 5.65
C VAL A 103 17.18 7.60 6.98
N TRP A 104 16.19 7.73 7.85
CA TRP A 104 16.16 7.11 9.17
C TRP A 104 14.88 6.31 9.35
N ASP A 105 14.70 5.74 10.54
CA ASP A 105 13.57 4.88 10.89
C ASP A 105 12.19 5.52 10.63
N GLY A 106 12.08 6.84 10.79
CA GLY A 106 10.86 7.58 10.47
C GLY A 106 10.45 7.46 9.01
N TRP A 107 11.42 7.43 8.09
CA TRP A 107 11.15 7.24 6.67
C TRP A 107 10.54 5.86 6.39
N TYR A 108 11.10 4.79 6.99
CA TYR A 108 10.60 3.42 6.80
C TYR A 108 9.15 3.27 7.26
N ARG A 109 8.80 3.86 8.42
CA ARG A 109 7.41 3.86 8.90
C ARG A 109 6.48 4.55 7.90
N CYS A 110 6.81 5.77 7.50
CA CYS A 110 5.97 6.54 6.59
C CYS A 110 5.93 5.91 5.19
N PHE A 111 6.99 5.22 4.74
CA PHE A 111 7.03 4.47 3.48
C PHE A 111 5.99 3.35 3.50
N LEU A 112 5.95 2.53 4.56
CA LEU A 112 4.94 1.49 4.70
C LEU A 112 3.51 2.04 4.79
N GLU A 113 3.31 3.17 5.46
CA GLU A 113 2.01 3.85 5.51
C GLU A 113 1.54 4.31 4.10
N ARG A 114 2.47 4.65 3.20
CA ARG A 114 2.17 5.01 1.81
C ARG A 114 1.96 3.81 0.90
N HIS A 115 2.54 2.66 1.24
CA HIS A 115 2.47 1.42 0.47
C HIS A 115 1.79 0.31 1.29
N PRO A 116 0.46 0.39 1.52
CA PRO A 116 -0.26 -0.55 2.39
C PRO A 116 -0.29 -1.98 1.85
N THR A 117 0.05 -2.18 0.57
CA THR A 117 0.24 -3.52 -0.02
C THR A 117 1.43 -4.26 0.60
N LEU A 118 2.41 -3.54 1.17
CA LEU A 118 3.56 -4.12 1.86
C LEU A 118 3.20 -4.35 3.33
N ALA A 119 3.03 -5.62 3.69
CA ALA A 119 2.77 -6.03 5.07
C ALA A 119 4.05 -6.52 5.77
N LYS A 120 4.22 -6.18 7.04
CA LYS A 120 5.22 -6.84 7.89
C LYS A 120 4.74 -8.25 8.19
N ARG A 121 5.49 -9.26 7.75
CA ARG A 121 5.23 -10.67 8.07
C ARG A 121 6.45 -11.23 8.79
N SER A 122 6.20 -11.93 9.89
CA SER A 122 7.21 -12.81 10.47
C SER A 122 7.09 -14.17 9.78
N ALA A 123 8.21 -14.70 9.28
CA ALA A 123 8.21 -16.06 8.76
C ALA A 123 7.83 -17.02 9.88
N GLN A 124 6.86 -17.90 9.64
CA GLN A 124 6.61 -19.02 10.52
C GLN A 124 7.69 -20.05 10.24
N SER A 125 8.39 -20.52 11.28
CA SER A 125 9.36 -21.61 11.12
C SER A 125 8.59 -22.86 10.72
N LEU A 126 8.72 -23.26 9.47
CA LEU A 126 8.26 -24.57 9.03
C LEU A 126 9.22 -25.64 9.56
N SER A 127 8.71 -26.85 9.79
CA SER A 127 9.57 -27.97 10.16
C SER A 127 10.53 -28.29 9.00
N LEU A 128 11.75 -28.77 9.30
CA LEU A 128 12.77 -29.14 8.30
C LEU A 128 12.22 -30.06 7.19
N LYS A 129 11.30 -30.97 7.53
CA LYS A 129 10.66 -31.89 6.58
C LYS A 129 9.78 -31.16 5.56
N CYS A 130 9.10 -30.08 5.97
CA CYS A 130 8.26 -29.27 5.08
C CYS A 130 9.09 -28.44 4.09
N ASN A 131 10.33 -28.08 4.42
CA ASN A 131 11.21 -27.31 3.54
C ASN A 131 11.76 -28.12 2.36
N ASN A 132 11.67 -29.45 2.40
CA ASN A 132 12.18 -30.33 1.34
C ASN A 132 11.08 -30.85 0.40
N VAL A 133 9.85 -30.35 0.54
CA VAL A 133 8.73 -30.75 -0.33
C VAL A 133 8.80 -29.95 -1.63
N THR A 134 8.92 -30.66 -2.75
CA THR A 134 8.93 -30.07 -4.10
C THR A 134 7.53 -29.97 -4.70
N SER A 135 7.39 -29.22 -5.79
CA SER A 135 6.12 -29.16 -6.54
C SER A 135 5.69 -30.54 -7.05
N ASP A 136 6.65 -31.38 -7.43
CA ASP A 136 6.40 -32.72 -7.95
C ASP A 136 5.92 -33.67 -6.83
N ASP A 137 6.46 -33.51 -5.61
CA ASP A 137 5.97 -34.25 -4.44
C ASP A 137 4.51 -33.92 -4.13
N LEU A 138 4.13 -32.63 -4.21
CA LEU A 138 2.75 -32.18 -4.01
C LEU A 138 1.82 -32.70 -5.11
N ALA A 139 2.25 -32.62 -6.38
CA ALA A 139 1.48 -33.13 -7.50
C ALA A 139 1.26 -34.65 -7.38
N THR A 140 2.30 -35.39 -7.00
CA THR A 140 2.24 -36.84 -6.78
C THR A 140 1.25 -37.18 -5.67
N LEU A 141 1.34 -36.50 -4.52
CA LEU A 141 0.41 -36.70 -3.41
C LEU A 141 -1.04 -36.41 -3.83
N PHE A 142 -1.28 -35.25 -4.47
CA PHE A 142 -2.63 -34.83 -4.86
C PHE A 142 -3.25 -35.78 -5.89
N ASN A 143 -2.49 -36.17 -6.92
CA ASN A 143 -2.97 -37.11 -7.93
C ASN A 143 -3.21 -38.50 -7.35
N THR A 144 -2.34 -38.97 -6.46
CA THR A 144 -2.51 -40.28 -5.80
C THR A 144 -3.78 -40.29 -4.94
N LEU A 145 -4.01 -39.24 -4.15
CA LEU A 145 -5.23 -39.10 -3.36
C LEU A 145 -6.47 -39.03 -4.25
N GLY A 146 -6.42 -38.25 -5.34
CA GLY A 146 -7.52 -38.16 -6.31
C GLY A 146 -7.87 -39.52 -6.92
N ASN A 147 -6.86 -40.29 -7.35
CA ASN A 147 -7.05 -41.64 -7.87
C ASN A 147 -7.68 -42.57 -6.83
N LEU A 148 -7.20 -42.55 -5.59
CA LEU A 148 -7.74 -43.38 -4.51
C LEU A 148 -9.19 -43.03 -4.17
N VAL A 149 -9.56 -41.75 -4.20
CA VAL A 149 -10.94 -41.31 -3.98
C VAL A 149 -11.87 -41.92 -5.03
N VAL A 150 -11.47 -41.89 -6.30
CA VAL A 150 -12.25 -42.47 -7.41
C VAL A 150 -12.27 -44.00 -7.32
N GLU A 151 -11.10 -44.65 -7.22
CA GLU A 151 -10.98 -46.12 -7.24
C GLU A 151 -11.65 -46.81 -6.06
N ARG A 152 -11.66 -46.16 -4.88
CA ARG A 152 -12.23 -46.72 -3.66
C ARG A 152 -13.60 -46.13 -3.32
N ASN A 153 -14.13 -45.28 -4.19
CA ASN A 153 -15.40 -44.58 -4.01
C ASN A 153 -15.49 -43.94 -2.61
N LEU A 154 -14.43 -43.24 -2.22
CA LEU A 154 -14.35 -42.59 -0.91
C LEU A 154 -15.24 -41.36 -0.92
N ASP A 155 -16.18 -41.31 0.00
CA ASP A 155 -17.01 -40.14 0.25
C ASP A 155 -16.52 -39.38 1.49
N SER A 156 -17.08 -38.19 1.72
CA SER A 156 -16.72 -37.39 2.88
C SER A 156 -17.07 -38.07 4.22
N SER A 157 -18.02 -39.02 4.24
CA SER A 157 -18.39 -39.74 5.47
C SER A 157 -17.27 -40.67 5.98
N ARG A 158 -16.34 -41.05 5.10
CA ARG A 158 -15.19 -41.91 5.42
C ARG A 158 -13.90 -41.15 5.73
N VAL A 159 -13.90 -39.83 5.60
CA VAL A 159 -12.74 -38.99 5.91
C VAL A 159 -12.84 -38.54 7.36
N ILE A 160 -12.01 -39.12 8.22
CA ILE A 160 -11.93 -38.75 9.64
C ILE A 160 -10.66 -37.92 9.83
N ASN A 161 -10.82 -36.69 10.31
CA ASN A 161 -9.67 -35.87 10.71
C ASN A 161 -9.09 -36.40 12.02
N MET A 162 -7.77 -36.56 12.09
CA MET A 162 -7.06 -37.10 13.24
C MET A 162 -5.86 -36.22 13.60
N ASP A 163 -6.04 -34.90 13.57
CA ASP A 163 -5.06 -33.98 14.12
C ASP A 163 -5.25 -33.83 15.64
N GLU A 164 -4.17 -34.02 16.39
CA GLU A 164 -4.19 -33.73 17.82
C GLU A 164 -4.23 -32.22 18.04
N THR A 165 -5.37 -31.73 18.55
CA THR A 165 -5.43 -30.39 19.11
C THR A 165 -4.81 -30.43 20.50
N ALA A 166 -3.57 -29.95 20.63
CA ALA A 166 -2.88 -29.90 21.92
C ALA A 166 -3.64 -29.00 22.90
N TYR A 167 -4.08 -29.58 24.03
CA TYR A 167 -4.61 -28.80 25.14
C TYR A 167 -3.44 -28.14 25.90
N GLN A 168 -3.37 -26.81 25.86
CA GLN A 168 -2.46 -26.08 26.72
C GLN A 168 -2.97 -26.14 28.17
N THR A 169 -2.37 -26.99 29.00
CA THR A 169 -2.50 -26.84 30.45
C THR A 169 -1.74 -25.58 30.85
N LYS A 170 -2.44 -24.60 31.44
CA LYS A 170 -1.85 -23.33 31.88
C LYS A 170 -0.57 -23.61 32.69
N LYS A 171 0.56 -23.05 32.27
CA LYS A 171 1.76 -22.98 33.11
C LYS A 171 1.71 -21.74 34.00
N LYS A 172 2.06 -21.95 35.29
CA LYS A 172 2.36 -20.94 36.30
C LYS A 172 3.35 -19.89 35.79
#